data_AF-A0A3S0WR64-F1
#
_entry.id   AF-A0A3S0WR64-F1
#
_cell.length_a   1.000
_cell.length_b   1.000
_cell.length_c   1.000
_cell.angle_alpha   90.00
_cell.angle_beta   90.00
_cell.angle_gamma   90.00
#
_symmetry.space_group_name_H-M   'P 1'
#
loop_
_entity.id
_entity.type
_entity.pdbx_description
1 polymer ?
#
loop_
_entity_poly.entity_id
_entity_poly.type
_entity_poly.pdbx_seq_one_letter_code
_entity_poly.pdbx_strand_id
1 'polypeptide(L)'
;MHNLIAQGLAKPNLYRGVEVDFDSAAVIDKQNKINYRIRLLGHNTSGVYYYTSSLEMIAKRAHLIAVHLTHFIKENHEENRLVDAAADWIGGSATPVN
;
A
#
# COMPACT_ATOMS: atom_id res chain seq x y z
N MET A 1 -14.36 -12.12 -17.31
CA MET A 1 -13.83 -12.52 -15.99
C MET A 1 -13.08 -11.31 -15.42
N HIS A 2 -13.60 -10.67 -14.37
CA HIS A 2 -12.99 -9.46 -13.78
C HIS A 2 -11.95 -9.87 -12.74
N ASN A 3 -10.67 -9.82 -13.09
CA ASN A 3 -9.57 -10.03 -12.16
C ASN A 3 -8.53 -8.90 -12.30
N LEU A 4 -7.66 -8.77 -11.31
CA LEU A 4 -6.67 -7.69 -11.25
C LEU A 4 -5.73 -7.66 -12.47
N ILE A 5 -5.40 -8.84 -13.01
CA ILE A 5 -4.56 -8.97 -14.22
C ILE A 5 -5.29 -8.44 -15.44
N ALA A 6 -6.54 -8.84 -15.65
CA ALA A 6 -7.38 -8.38 -16.77
C ALA A 6 -7.63 -6.86 -16.72
N GLN A 7 -7.67 -6.29 -15.51
CA GLN A 7 -7.79 -4.85 -15.29
C GLN A 7 -6.45 -4.09 -15.44
N GLY A 8 -5.33 -4.80 -15.58
CA GLY A 8 -3.99 -4.21 -15.65
C GLY A 8 -3.45 -3.71 -14.31
N LEU A 9 -4.14 -4.01 -13.20
CA LEU A 9 -3.74 -3.65 -11.83
C LEU A 9 -2.68 -4.60 -11.27
N ALA A 10 -2.45 -5.73 -11.93
CA ALA A 10 -1.43 -6.71 -11.59
C ALA A 10 -0.78 -7.27 -12.86
N LYS A 11 0.52 -7.53 -12.80
CA LYS A 11 1.28 -8.25 -13.83
C LYS A 11 1.41 -9.73 -13.45
N PRO A 12 1.23 -10.67 -14.38
CA PRO A 12 1.47 -12.08 -14.09
C PRO A 12 2.96 -12.34 -13.85
N ASN A 13 3.29 -13.16 -12.85
CA ASN A 13 4.66 -13.62 -12.62
C ASN A 13 4.99 -14.82 -13.53
N LEU A 14 6.26 -14.95 -13.95
CA LEU A 14 6.75 -16.03 -14.80
C LEU A 14 6.47 -17.43 -14.21
N TYR A 15 6.45 -17.54 -12.89
CA TYR A 15 6.21 -18.78 -12.15
C TYR A 15 4.75 -18.96 -11.71
N ARG A 16 3.81 -18.27 -12.38
CA ARG A 16 2.37 -18.15 -12.03
C ARG A 16 2.13 -17.19 -10.85
N GLY A 17 0.87 -16.83 -10.66
CA GLY A 17 0.46 -15.83 -9.67
C GLY A 17 0.68 -14.40 -10.19
N VAL A 18 0.97 -13.48 -9.28
CA VAL A 18 1.16 -12.05 -9.58
C VAL A 18 2.57 -11.61 -9.19
N GLU A 19 3.13 -10.71 -9.99
CA GLU A 19 4.40 -10.05 -9.72
C GLU A 19 4.23 -9.10 -8.54
N VAL A 20 5.15 -9.14 -7.58
CA VAL A 20 5.15 -8.27 -6.40
C VAL A 20 6.54 -7.74 -6.14
N ASP A 21 6.61 -6.51 -5.66
CA ASP A 21 7.81 -5.95 -5.08
C ASP A 21 8.15 -6.70 -3.79
N PHE A 22 9.38 -7.20 -3.68
CA PHE A 22 9.75 -8.07 -2.58
C PHE A 22 9.83 -7.33 -1.25
N ASP A 23 10.21 -6.06 -1.21
CA ASP A 23 10.40 -5.38 0.07
C ASP A 23 9.04 -4.95 0.65
N SER A 24 8.19 -4.35 -0.17
CA SER A 24 6.89 -3.82 0.26
C SER A 24 5.74 -4.83 0.20
N ALA A 25 5.93 -5.97 -0.48
CA ALA A 25 4.87 -6.91 -0.86
C ALA A 25 3.76 -6.29 -1.72
N ALA A 26 4.00 -5.12 -2.31
CA ALA A 26 3.04 -4.46 -3.18
C ALA A 26 3.02 -5.10 -4.57
N VAL A 27 1.84 -5.15 -5.19
CA VAL A 27 1.67 -5.71 -6.53
C VAL A 27 2.33 -4.80 -7.57
N ILE A 28 2.97 -5.39 -8.56
CA ILE A 28 3.50 -4.68 -9.72
C ILE A 28 2.46 -4.72 -10.84
N ASP A 29 2.11 -3.56 -11.40
CA ASP A 29 1.11 -3.44 -12.47
C ASP A 29 1.68 -3.78 -13.87
N LYS A 30 0.83 -3.75 -14.90
CA LYS A 30 1.25 -4.07 -16.27
C LYS A 30 2.28 -3.09 -16.86
N GLN A 31 2.42 -1.90 -16.28
CA GLN A 31 3.42 -0.89 -16.64
C GLN A 31 4.72 -1.02 -15.84
N ASN A 32 4.88 -2.08 -15.04
CA ASN A 32 6.00 -2.27 -14.10
C ASN A 32 6.06 -1.21 -13.00
N LYS A 33 4.94 -0.58 -12.67
CA LYS A 33 4.87 0.35 -11.54
C LYS A 33 4.39 -0.39 -10.29
N ILE A 34 4.99 -0.05 -9.15
CA ILE A 34 4.59 -0.57 -7.84
C ILE A 34 3.25 0.07 -7.44
N ASN A 35 2.25 -0.76 -7.18
CA ASN A 35 0.93 -0.34 -6.73
C ASN A 35 0.78 -0.56 -5.21
N TYR A 36 1.17 0.45 -4.41
CA TYR A 36 1.12 0.40 -2.95
C TYR A 36 -0.29 0.22 -2.34
N ARG A 37 -1.35 0.36 -3.15
CA ARG A 37 -2.74 0.14 -2.73
C ARG A 37 -3.12 -1.33 -2.64
N ILE A 38 -2.36 -2.20 -3.31
CA ILE A 38 -2.62 -3.64 -3.36
C ILE A 38 -1.38 -4.37 -2.88
N ARG A 39 -1.51 -5.11 -1.77
CA ARG A 39 -0.42 -5.88 -1.19
C ARG A 39 -0.79 -7.35 -1.06
N LEU A 40 0.20 -8.22 -1.25
CA LEU A 40 0.03 -9.66 -1.15
C LEU A 40 0.38 -10.13 0.27
N LEU A 41 -0.56 -10.82 0.91
CA LEU A 41 -0.34 -11.55 2.16
C LEU A 41 -0.49 -13.05 1.89
N GLY A 42 0.62 -13.77 1.87
CA GLY A 42 0.62 -15.21 1.58
C GLY A 42 1.95 -15.70 1.02
N HIS A 43 1.94 -16.91 0.47
CA HIS A 43 3.11 -17.48 -0.20
C HIS A 43 3.30 -16.85 -1.57
N ASN A 44 4.40 -16.11 -1.73
CA ASN A 44 4.96 -15.89 -3.05
C ASN A 44 6.01 -16.98 -3.31
N THR A 45 5.56 -18.18 -3.68
CA THR A 45 6.47 -19.24 -4.14
C THR A 45 6.79 -19.01 -5.61
N SER A 46 7.62 -18.01 -5.90
CA SER A 46 8.42 -18.04 -7.13
C SER A 46 9.71 -18.80 -6.78
N GLY A 47 10.16 -19.70 -7.66
CA GLY A 47 11.23 -20.68 -7.38
C GLY A 47 12.60 -20.11 -6.96
N VAL A 48 12.71 -18.78 -6.82
CA VAL A 48 13.89 -18.05 -6.37
C VAL A 48 13.93 -17.90 -4.83
N TYR A 49 12.79 -18.05 -4.13
CA TYR A 49 12.70 -17.79 -2.69
C TYR A 49 12.12 -18.99 -1.93
N TYR A 50 13.02 -19.88 -1.47
CA TYR A 50 12.65 -21.06 -0.68
C TYR A 50 12.69 -20.72 0.81
N TYR A 51 11.52 -20.61 1.45
CA TYR A 51 11.41 -20.50 2.90
C TYR A 51 11.07 -21.86 3.51
N THR A 52 11.78 -22.23 4.57
CA THR A 52 11.58 -23.50 5.30
C THR A 52 10.32 -23.51 6.17
N SER A 53 9.78 -22.33 6.51
CA SER A 53 8.53 -22.18 7.27
C SER A 53 7.64 -21.09 6.68
N SER A 54 6.55 -21.55 6.07
CA SER A 54 5.42 -20.77 5.55
C SER A 54 4.84 -19.75 6.55
N LEU A 55 4.69 -20.14 7.81
CA LEU A 55 4.04 -19.31 8.82
C LEU A 55 4.88 -18.10 9.22
N GLU A 56 6.20 -18.28 9.36
CA GLU A 56 7.12 -17.19 9.70
C GLU A 56 7.15 -16.12 8.61
N MET A 57 7.13 -16.52 7.34
CA MET A 57 7.07 -15.59 6.22
C MET A 57 5.76 -14.80 6.24
N ILE A 58 4.62 -15.48 6.41
CA ILE A 58 3.30 -14.83 6.49
C ILE A 58 3.27 -13.84 7.66
N ALA A 59 3.79 -14.21 8.82
CA ALA A 59 3.86 -13.32 9.99
C ALA A 59 4.75 -12.09 9.75
N LYS A 60 5.95 -12.28 9.17
CA LYS A 60 6.85 -11.17 8.79
C LYS A 60 6.17 -10.23 7.79
N ARG A 61 5.48 -10.78 6.78
CA ARG A 61 4.73 -9.99 5.78
C ARG A 61 3.57 -9.24 6.40
N ALA A 62 2.80 -9.88 7.27
CA ALA A 62 1.70 -9.23 8.00
C ALA A 62 2.21 -8.05 8.82
N HIS A 63 3.33 -8.22 9.54
CA HIS A 63 3.95 -7.16 10.31
C HIS A 63 4.37 -5.97 9.43
N LEU A 64 5.07 -6.21 8.33
CA LEU A 64 5.49 -5.15 7.40
C LEU A 64 4.30 -4.39 6.83
N ILE A 65 3.26 -5.11 6.40
CA ILE A 65 2.03 -4.49 5.87
C ILE A 65 1.36 -3.63 6.96
N ALA A 66 1.27 -4.12 8.20
CA ALA A 66 0.70 -3.38 9.31
C ALA A 66 1.50 -2.10 9.62
N VAL A 67 2.83 -2.18 9.69
CA VAL A 67 3.69 -1.00 9.90
C VAL A 67 3.44 0.04 8.80
N HIS A 68 3.46 -0.36 7.53
CA HIS A 68 3.17 0.54 6.42
C HIS A 68 1.77 1.19 6.51
N LEU A 69 0.74 0.41 6.86
CA LEU A 69 -0.62 0.94 7.02
C LEU A 69 -0.70 1.96 8.16
N THR A 70 -0.05 1.70 9.29
CA THR A 70 -0.03 2.65 10.40
C THR A 70 0.71 3.94 10.06
N HIS A 71 1.81 3.86 9.30
CA HIS A 71 2.51 5.05 8.80
C HIS A 71 1.62 5.85 7.86
N PHE A 72 1.00 5.18 6.87
CA PHE A 72 0.08 5.82 5.94
C PHE A 72 -1.08 6.52 6.66
N ILE A 73 -1.72 5.86 7.64
CA ILE A 73 -2.81 6.47 8.41
C ILE A 73 -2.33 7.72 9.17
N LYS A 74 -1.15 7.68 9.80
CA LYS A 74 -0.59 8.82 10.53
C LYS A 74 -0.30 10.00 9.61
N GLU A 75 0.32 9.76 8.46
CA GLU A 75 0.64 10.79 7.47
C GLU A 75 -0.62 11.48 6.95
N ASN A 76 -1.64 10.70 6.55
CA ASN A 76 -2.91 11.26 6.07
C ASN A 76 -3.67 11.99 7.19
N HIS A 77 -3.61 11.50 8.43
CA HIS A 77 -4.24 12.18 9.56
C HIS A 77 -3.58 13.53 9.85
N GLU A 78 -2.24 13.61 9.76
CA GLU A 78 -1.52 14.87 9.93
C GLU A 78 -1.82 15.84 8.79
N GLU A 79 -1.83 15.37 7.55
CA GLU A 79 -2.21 16.19 6.38
C GLU A 79 -3.62 16.76 6.53
N ASN A 80 -4.60 15.93 6.90
CA ASN A 80 -5.97 16.39 7.16
C ASN A 80 -6.04 17.41 8.29
N ARG A 81 -5.29 17.19 9.39
CA ARG A 81 -5.22 18.13 10.51
C ARG A 81 -4.67 19.50 10.09
N LEU A 82 -3.67 19.52 9.22
CA LEU A 82 -3.08 20.75 8.69
C LEU A 82 -4.06 21.48 7.76
N VAL A 83 -4.81 20.75 6.94
CA VAL A 83 -5.86 21.32 6.08
C VAL A 83 -6.99 21.93 6.92
N ASP A 84 -7.46 21.23 7.94
CA ASP A 84 -8.50 21.72 8.85
C ASP A 84 -8.03 22.98 9.61
N ALA A 85 -6.80 22.98 10.13
CA ALA A 85 -6.22 24.14 10.81
C ALA A 85 -6.06 25.36 9.87
N ALA A 86 -5.71 25.12 8.59
CA ALA A 86 -5.63 26.18 7.59
C ALA A 86 -7.02 26.75 7.25
N ALA A 87 -8.05 25.91 7.17
CA ALA A 87 -9.43 26.34 6.95
C ALA A 87 -9.95 27.20 8.11
N ASP A 88 -9.66 26.81 9.36
CA ASP A 88 -10.01 27.59 10.56
C ASP A 88 -9.30 28.96 10.57
N TRP A 89 -8.02 29.02 10.16
CA TRP A 89 -7.28 30.27 10.09
C TRP A 89 -7.84 31.25 9.04
N ILE A 90 -8.25 30.73 7.88
CA ILE A 90 -8.87 31.54 6.82
C ILE A 90 -10.26 32.03 7.27
N GLY A 91 -11.06 31.16 7.91
CA GLY A 91 -12.39 31.49 8.42
C GLY A 91 -12.41 32.44 9.62
N GLY A 92 -11.33 32.49 10.40
CA GLY A 92 -11.22 33.33 11.61
C GLY A 92 -10.78 34.78 11.39
N SER A 93 -10.49 35.21 10.15
CA SER A 93 -9.92 36.55 9.87
C SER A 93 -10.94 37.63 9.49
N ALA A 94 -12.24 37.31 9.46
CA ALA A 94 -13.30 38.25 9.10
C ALA A 94 -14.16 38.66 10.31
N THR A 95 -13.59 39.33 11.30
CA THR A 95 -14.37 40.27 12.12
C THR A 95 -14.35 41.63 11.42
N PRO A 96 -15.49 42.15 10.92
CA PRO A 96 -15.56 43.52 10.47
C PRO A 96 -15.33 44.41 11.69
N VAL A 97 -14.29 45.23 11.62
CA VAL A 97 -14.09 46.33 12.57
C VAL A 97 -15.20 47.33 12.25
N ASN A 98 -16.22 47.39 13.10
CA ASN A 98 -17.19 48.49 13.10
C ASN A 98 -16.52 49.78 13.60
#